data_AF-A0AAW0XTD0-F1
#
_entry.id   AF-A0AAW0XTD0-F1
#
_cell.length_a   1.000
_cell.length_b   1.000
_cell.length_c   1.000
_cell.angle_alpha   90.00
_cell.angle_beta   90.00
_cell.angle_gamma   90.00
#
_symmetry.space_group_name_H-M   'P 1'
#
loop_
_entity.id
_entity.type
_entity.pdbx_description
1 polymer ?
#
loop_
_entity_poly.entity_id
_entity_poly.type
_entity_poly.pdbx_seq_one_letter_code
_entity_poly.pdbx_strand_id
1 'polypeptide(L)'
;PAPDSCLNTTCAPPLSCASTWGRATCRYYCGSGRQLVGHTCEDVDECLWRPCLHGGTCYNLRPGYLCVCGPGHTGDNCEWGGLASSGHPLTAPAAIAALTLSLLLLVVLGVVFSIRLH
;
A
#
# COMPACT_ATOMS: atom_id res chain seq x y z
N PRO A 1 -28.47 -9.77 -12.49
CA PRO A 1 -27.81 -10.12 -11.20
C PRO A 1 -28.64 -11.17 -10.46
N ALA A 2 -28.07 -12.33 -10.14
CA ALA A 2 -28.76 -13.33 -9.32
C ALA A 2 -28.86 -12.83 -7.87
N PRO A 3 -29.96 -13.13 -7.15
CA PRO A 3 -30.11 -12.78 -5.74
C PRO A 3 -29.11 -13.55 -4.86
N ASP A 4 -28.68 -12.95 -3.75
CA ASP A 4 -27.86 -13.65 -2.76
C ASP A 4 -28.67 -14.76 -2.09
N SER A 5 -28.25 -16.01 -2.30
CA SER A 5 -28.93 -17.21 -1.80
C SER A 5 -28.44 -17.62 -0.41
N CYS A 6 -27.42 -16.94 0.13
CA CYS A 6 -26.85 -17.21 1.44
C CYS A 6 -27.65 -16.61 2.61
N LEU A 7 -28.64 -15.74 2.36
CA LEU A 7 -29.44 -15.09 3.41
C LEU A 7 -30.17 -16.06 4.37
N ASN A 8 -30.50 -17.26 3.93
CA ASN A 8 -31.20 -18.26 4.74
C ASN A 8 -30.56 -19.65 4.66
N THR A 9 -29.26 -19.70 4.36
CA THR A 9 -28.51 -20.96 4.28
C THR A 9 -27.47 -21.02 5.39
N THR A 10 -27.63 -21.96 6.31
CA THR A 10 -26.66 -22.21 7.39
C THR A 10 -25.76 -23.37 7.01
N CYS A 11 -24.45 -23.15 7.05
CA CYS A 11 -23.45 -24.19 6.85
C CYS A 11 -22.86 -24.62 8.21
N ALA A 12 -22.58 -25.91 8.37
CA ALA A 12 -21.87 -26.39 9.56
C ALA A 12 -20.42 -25.87 9.56
N PRO A 13 -19.85 -25.43 10.69
CA PRO A 13 -18.43 -25.11 10.75
C PRO A 13 -17.57 -26.32 10.32
N PRO A 14 -16.50 -26.15 9.50
CA PRO A 14 -15.87 -24.91 9.00
C PRO A 14 -16.34 -24.46 7.59
N LEU A 15 -17.52 -24.87 7.15
CA LEU A 15 -18.02 -24.53 5.81
C LEU A 15 -18.58 -23.10 5.81
N SER A 16 -18.32 -22.37 4.73
CA SER A 16 -18.96 -21.08 4.45
C SER A 16 -19.92 -21.22 3.27
N CYS A 17 -20.92 -20.34 3.23
CA CYS A 17 -21.87 -20.30 2.13
C CYS A 17 -21.27 -19.53 0.95
N ALA A 18 -21.37 -20.10 -0.25
CA ALA A 18 -21.06 -19.44 -1.50
C ALA A 18 -22.28 -19.48 -2.44
N SER A 19 -22.65 -18.30 -2.94
CA SER A 19 -23.72 -18.11 -3.92
C SER A 19 -23.16 -18.27 -5.34
N THR A 20 -23.70 -19.23 -6.11
CA THR A 20 -23.37 -19.42 -7.54
C THR A 20 -24.65 -19.51 -8.35
N TRP A 21 -24.90 -18.50 -9.21
CA TRP A 21 -26.11 -18.40 -10.05
C TRP A 21 -27.42 -18.66 -9.27
N GLY A 22 -27.60 -17.99 -8.12
CA GLY A 22 -28.84 -18.15 -7.33
C GLY A 22 -28.98 -19.50 -6.62
N ARG A 23 -27.89 -20.28 -6.51
CA ARG A 23 -27.80 -21.49 -5.68
C ARG A 23 -26.84 -21.27 -4.54
N ALA A 24 -27.30 -21.53 -3.32
CA ALA A 24 -26.43 -21.61 -2.15
C ALA A 24 -25.72 -22.96 -2.11
N THR A 25 -24.41 -22.94 -1.91
CA THR A 25 -23.60 -24.15 -1.70
C THR A 25 -22.66 -23.92 -0.53
N CYS A 26 -22.57 -24.91 0.37
CA CYS A 26 -21.61 -24.89 1.45
C CYS A 26 -20.28 -25.45 0.94
N ARG A 27 -19.19 -24.70 1.15
CA ARG A 27 -17.84 -25.09 0.75
C ARG A 27 -16.88 -24.82 1.90
N TYR A 28 -15.78 -25.57 1.96
CA TYR A 28 -14.71 -25.25 2.90
C TYR A 28 -14.14 -23.87 2.59
N TYR A 29 -13.99 -23.05 3.62
CA TYR A 29 -13.34 -21.75 3.50
C TYR A 29 -12.22 -21.65 4.51
N CYS A 30 -10.99 -21.72 4.01
CA CYS A 30 -9.80 -21.65 4.83
C CYS A 30 -9.32 -20.20 5.09
N GLY A 31 -10.01 -19.19 4.55
CA GLY A 31 -9.52 -17.81 4.57
C GLY A 31 -8.37 -17.59 3.58
N SER A 32 -7.87 -16.36 3.51
CA SER A 32 -6.68 -16.02 2.71
C SER A 32 -5.41 -16.61 3.35
N GLY A 33 -4.46 -17.07 2.52
CA GLY A 33 -3.19 -17.64 2.97
C GLY A 33 -3.25 -19.07 3.50
N ARG A 34 -4.37 -19.78 3.27
CA ARG A 34 -4.56 -21.16 3.73
C ARG A 34 -5.19 -22.02 2.65
N GLN A 35 -4.85 -23.31 2.65
CA GLN A 35 -5.37 -24.31 1.71
C GLN A 35 -6.02 -25.49 2.44
N LEU A 36 -7.02 -26.10 1.81
CA LEU A 36 -7.64 -27.33 2.29
C LEU A 36 -6.77 -28.54 1.95
N VAL A 37 -6.29 -29.25 2.98
CA VAL A 37 -5.60 -30.53 2.86
C VAL A 37 -6.45 -31.56 3.61
N GLY A 38 -7.13 -32.45 2.88
CA GLY A 38 -8.15 -33.35 3.44
C GLY A 38 -9.33 -32.57 4.03
N HIS A 39 -9.47 -32.58 5.35
CA HIS A 39 -10.52 -31.86 6.10
C HIS A 39 -9.94 -30.75 7.01
N THR A 40 -8.65 -30.43 6.87
CA THR A 40 -7.96 -29.44 7.68
C THR A 40 -7.46 -28.28 6.83
N CYS A 41 -7.55 -27.07 7.37
CA CYS A 41 -6.98 -25.89 6.74
C CYS A 41 -5.52 -25.75 7.15
N GLU A 42 -4.62 -25.96 6.20
CA GLU A 42 -3.19 -25.75 6.36
C GLU A 42 -2.81 -24.38 5.80
N ASP A 43 -1.67 -23.86 6.23
CA ASP A 43 -1.15 -22.57 5.77
C ASP A 43 -0.36 -22.78 4.50
N VAL A 44 -0.48 -21.83 3.60
CA VAL A 44 0.33 -21.81 2.40
C VAL A 44 1.62 -21.10 2.74
N ASP A 45 2.76 -21.67 2.34
CA ASP A 45 4.02 -20.94 2.40
C ASP A 45 4.13 -20.00 1.20
N GLU A 46 3.71 -18.74 1.34
CA GLU A 46 3.77 -17.79 0.24
C GLU A 46 5.21 -17.42 -0.16
N CYS A 47 6.19 -17.65 0.72
CA CYS A 47 7.59 -17.38 0.41
C CYS A 47 8.17 -18.30 -0.68
N LEU A 48 7.55 -19.46 -0.93
CA LEU A 48 7.93 -20.34 -2.03
C LEU A 48 7.80 -19.67 -3.41
N TRP A 49 6.92 -18.67 -3.54
CA TRP A 49 6.73 -17.90 -4.77
C TRP A 49 7.68 -16.70 -4.91
N ARG A 50 8.55 -16.49 -3.91
CA ARG A 50 9.52 -15.38 -3.86
C ARG A 50 8.84 -14.01 -4.08
N PRO A 51 7.84 -13.65 -3.27
CA PRO A 51 7.04 -12.44 -3.47
C PRO A 51 7.80 -11.14 -3.14
N CYS A 52 8.87 -11.21 -2.33
CA CYS A 52 9.66 -10.04 -1.95
C CYS A 52 10.65 -9.66 -3.06
N LEU A 53 10.52 -8.44 -3.57
CA LEU A 53 11.35 -7.87 -4.63
C LEU A 53 12.60 -7.19 -4.05
N HIS A 54 13.51 -6.82 -4.95
CA HIS A 54 14.72 -6.05 -4.66
C HIS A 54 15.58 -6.59 -3.49
N GLY A 55 15.66 -7.91 -3.36
CA GLY A 55 16.46 -8.56 -2.33
C GLY A 55 15.85 -8.49 -0.92
N GLY A 56 14.55 -8.20 -0.79
CA GLY A 56 13.84 -8.32 0.47
C GLY A 56 13.81 -9.76 1.00
N THR A 57 13.87 -9.91 2.32
CA THR A 57 13.78 -11.21 3.01
C THR A 57 12.32 -11.57 3.25
N CYS A 58 11.90 -12.75 2.80
CA CYS A 58 10.54 -13.26 3.02
C CYS A 58 10.45 -14.08 4.30
N TYR A 59 9.40 -13.84 5.09
CA TYR A 59 9.02 -14.65 6.24
C TYR A 59 7.59 -15.14 6.09
N ASN A 60 7.41 -16.47 6.14
CA ASN A 60 6.09 -17.07 6.13
C ASN A 60 5.39 -16.84 7.48
N LEU A 61 4.13 -16.42 7.44
CA LEU A 61 3.27 -16.15 8.59
C LEU A 61 1.99 -16.98 8.48
N ARG A 62 1.29 -17.20 9.60
CA ARG A 62 0.03 -17.95 9.60
C ARG A 62 -1.13 -17.07 10.05
N PRO A 63 -1.96 -16.51 9.14
CA PRO A 63 -1.88 -16.58 7.66
C PRO A 63 -1.01 -15.49 7.03
N GLY A 64 -0.45 -15.76 5.84
CA GLY A 64 0.17 -14.77 4.95
C GLY A 64 1.70 -14.70 5.03
N TYR A 65 2.31 -13.60 4.60
CA TYR A 65 3.76 -13.44 4.64
C TYR A 65 4.16 -11.99 4.95
N LEU A 66 5.43 -11.81 5.34
CA LEU A 66 6.04 -10.51 5.55
C LEU A 66 7.32 -10.40 4.73
N CYS A 67 7.43 -9.31 3.98
CA CYS A 67 8.69 -8.91 3.35
C CYS A 67 9.42 -7.88 4.22
N VAL A 68 10.65 -8.22 4.62
CA VAL A 68 11.57 -7.25 5.23
C VAL A 68 12.43 -6.67 4.11
N CYS A 69 12.16 -5.41 3.77
CA CYS A 69 12.82 -4.73 2.67
C CYS A 69 14.24 -4.26 3.03
N GLY A 70 15.12 -4.31 2.03
CA GLY A 70 16.45 -3.73 2.13
C GLY A 70 16.42 -2.19 2.17
N PRO A 71 17.55 -1.55 2.48
CA PRO A 71 17.67 -0.09 2.50
C PRO A 71 17.20 0.53 1.18
N GLY A 72 16.34 1.54 1.26
CA GLY A 72 15.83 2.23 0.07
C GLY A 72 14.67 1.53 -0.66
N HIS A 73 14.10 0.47 -0.09
CA HIS A 73 12.93 -0.22 -0.64
C HIS A 73 11.77 -0.27 0.35
N THR A 74 10.54 -0.11 -0.15
CA THR A 74 9.28 -0.14 0.60
C THR A 74 8.16 -0.78 -0.23
N GLY A 75 6.99 -0.95 0.37
CA GLY A 75 5.86 -1.69 -0.20
C GLY A 75 5.72 -3.08 0.42
N ASP A 76 4.54 -3.69 0.28
CA ASP A 76 4.24 -5.02 0.85
C ASP A 76 5.15 -6.10 0.26
N ASN A 77 5.59 -5.88 -0.99
CA ASN A 77 6.48 -6.74 -1.74
C ASN A 77 7.84 -6.10 -1.98
N CYS A 78 8.19 -5.02 -1.28
CA CYS A 78 9.39 -4.23 -1.53
C CYS A 78 9.49 -3.69 -2.97
N GLU A 79 8.35 -3.46 -3.62
CA GLU A 79 8.24 -3.08 -5.03
C GLU A 79 8.65 -1.63 -5.30
N TRP A 80 8.62 -0.77 -4.29
CA TRP A 80 8.96 0.64 -4.43
C TRP A 80 10.41 0.88 -4.00
N GLY A 81 11.26 1.27 -4.95
CA GLY A 81 12.57 1.84 -4.68
C GLY A 81 12.45 3.34 -4.47
N GLY A 82 12.66 3.80 -3.24
CA GLY A 82 12.74 5.21 -2.90
C GLY A 82 13.89 5.38 -1.95
N LEU A 83 14.81 6.31 -2.24
CA LEU A 83 16.00 6.66 -1.46
C LEU A 83 15.67 6.92 0.03
N ALA A 84 15.38 5.88 0.79
CA ALA A 84 15.17 5.90 2.23
C ALA A 84 16.55 5.93 2.91
N SER A 85 17.37 6.88 2.49
CA SER A 85 18.64 7.25 3.10
C SER A 85 18.95 8.74 2.89
N SER A 86 17.99 9.55 2.46
CA SER A 86 18.09 10.97 2.73
C SER A 86 17.27 11.27 3.98
N GLY A 87 17.95 11.41 5.11
CA GLY A 87 17.61 12.48 6.05
C GLY A 87 17.74 13.84 5.36
N HIS A 88 17.02 14.03 4.24
CA HIS A 88 16.79 15.32 3.65
C HIS A 88 15.63 15.90 4.44
N PRO A 89 15.87 16.92 5.27
CA PRO A 89 14.79 17.69 5.83
C PRO A 89 13.95 18.20 4.65
N LEU A 90 12.63 18.23 4.82
CA LEU A 90 11.68 18.91 3.93
C LEU A 90 11.93 20.43 3.85
N THR A 91 13.14 20.91 4.15
CA THR A 91 13.54 22.28 3.87
C THR A 91 13.99 22.32 2.42
N ALA A 92 13.09 22.73 1.53
CA ALA A 92 13.49 23.38 0.29
C ALA A 92 13.80 24.86 0.63
N PRO A 93 15.06 25.28 0.83
CA PRO A 93 15.35 26.70 1.07
C PRO A 93 15.39 27.48 -0.25
N ALA A 94 15.51 26.76 -1.39
CA ALA A 94 15.73 27.39 -2.70
C ALA A 94 14.46 28.05 -3.27
N ALA A 95 13.28 27.44 -3.11
CA ALA A 95 12.04 27.99 -3.66
C ALA A 95 11.57 29.24 -2.90
N ILE A 96 11.74 29.27 -1.57
CA ILE A 96 11.33 30.40 -0.72
C ILE A 96 12.26 31.60 -0.94
N ALA A 97 13.57 31.39 -1.11
CA ALA A 97 14.53 32.45 -1.36
C ALA A 97 14.34 33.18 -2.71
N ALA A 98 13.88 32.46 -3.75
CA ALA A 98 13.61 33.08 -5.05
C ALA A 98 12.37 34.01 -5.02
N LEU A 99 11.34 33.63 -4.26
CA LEU A 99 10.12 34.43 -4.11
C LEU A 99 10.36 35.69 -3.27
N THR A 100 11.17 35.61 -2.21
CA THR A 100 11.50 36.78 -1.38
C THR A 100 12.35 37.80 -2.13
N LEU A 101 13.33 37.36 -2.92
CA LEU A 101 14.16 38.26 -3.73
C LEU A 101 13.36 38.96 -4.83
N SER A 102 12.43 38.23 -5.46
CA SER A 102 11.54 38.78 -6.49
C SER A 102 10.60 39.85 -5.92
N LEU A 103 10.02 39.60 -4.74
CA LEU A 103 9.16 40.58 -4.07
C LEU A 103 9.94 41.81 -3.61
N LEU A 104 11.16 41.64 -3.07
CA LEU A 104 12.02 42.76 -2.67
C LEU A 104 12.37 43.66 -3.87
N LEU A 105 12.69 43.06 -5.02
CA LEU A 105 13.01 43.80 -6.25
C LEU A 105 11.80 44.61 -6.74
N LEU A 106 10.59 44.04 -6.72
CA LEU A 106 9.37 44.76 -7.10
C LEU A 106 9.09 45.95 -6.17
N VAL A 107 9.29 45.79 -4.86
CA VAL A 107 9.13 46.88 -3.90
C VAL A 107 10.15 47.99 -4.13
N VAL A 108 11.43 47.65 -4.33
CA VAL A 108 12.49 48.66 -4.59
C VAL A 108 12.22 49.39 -5.91
N LEU A 109 11.87 48.69 -6.98
CA LEU A 109 11.54 49.32 -8.26
C LEU A 109 10.31 50.23 -8.15
N GLY A 110 9.28 49.81 -7.40
CA GLY A 110 8.08 50.62 -7.13
C GLY A 110 8.41 51.90 -6.36
N VAL A 111 9.19 51.82 -5.29
CA VAL A 111 9.62 52.98 -4.49
C VAL A 111 10.47 53.95 -5.31
N VAL A 112 11.45 53.43 -6.08
CA VAL A 112 12.29 54.25 -6.97
C VAL A 112 11.45 54.96 -8.03
N PHE A 113 10.45 54.27 -8.61
CA PHE A 113 9.53 54.86 -9.56
C PHE A 113 8.67 55.96 -8.91
N SER A 114 8.11 55.72 -7.72
CA SER A 114 7.33 56.74 -6.99
C SER A 114 8.14 57.98 -6.60
N ILE A 115 9.44 57.82 -6.29
CA ILE A 115 10.35 58.94 -5.99
C ILE A 115 10.69 59.74 -7.25
N ARG A 116 10.78 59.08 -8.41
CA ARG A 116 11.08 59.73 -9.71
C ARG A 116 9.90 60.52 -10.30
N LEU A 117 8.68 60.31 -9.80
CA LEU A 117 7.45 60.99 -10.25
C LEU A 117 7.04 62.20 -9.38
N HIS A 118 7.78 62.50 -8.31
CA HIS A 118 7.67 63.73 -7.53
C HIS A 118 8.86 64.64 -7.82
#